data_AF-A0A6V7HSS9-F1
#
_entry.id   AF-A0A6V7HSS9-F1
#
_cell.length_a   1.000
_cell.length_b   1.000
_cell.length_c   1.000
_cell.angle_alpha   90.00
_cell.angle_beta   90.00
_cell.angle_gamma   90.00
#
_symmetry.space_group_name_H-M   'P 1'
#
loop_
_entity.id
_entity.type
_entity.pdbx_description
1 polymer ?
#
loop_
_entity_poly.entity_id
_entity_poly.type
_entity_poly.pdbx_seq_one_letter_code
_entity_poly.pdbx_strand_id
1 'polypeptide(L)'
;FNKDHRVAEVKRLLNSSKPVKIAIVQRPEVSDHEFIEEQERHLHALCSRTMALPVARGMFTLRTSTPIVTEQLPIPRLCLTGKAAMRGTTVELSHIDVPPNMNLWPLFHNGVAAGLRIHPDASNIDSTWIVYNKQQQGEFGIEHSGFLMALGLNGHLKNLAPFSMYEYLVECHEATNVGLLLGLSATHRGTMDVSMTKLLSLHVETLLPPTSIELNVQQNVQVAALMGVGLVYEGTAHRHISHALMSEIGRPPGPEMKNCVDRESYSLAAGLALGLVVLGKGGGADLASIPDTLHYYM
;
A
#
# COMPACT_ATOMS: atom_id res chain seq x y z
N PHE A 1 27.81 10.91 -7.72
CA PHE A 1 28.71 9.78 -7.36
C PHE A 1 29.63 9.45 -8.54
N ASN A 2 30.59 10.32 -8.86
CA ASN A 2 31.49 10.13 -10.00
C ASN A 2 32.79 9.39 -9.65
N LYS A 3 33.09 9.18 -8.35
CA LYS A 3 34.32 8.55 -7.86
C LYS A 3 34.14 7.09 -7.46
N ASP A 4 32.93 6.54 -7.56
CA ASP A 4 32.60 5.18 -7.15
C ASP A 4 31.36 4.64 -7.87
N HIS A 5 31.05 3.36 -7.64
CA HIS A 5 29.93 2.65 -8.24
C HIS A 5 28.74 2.47 -7.28
N ARG A 6 28.54 3.37 -6.30
CA ARG A 6 27.48 3.23 -5.29
C ARG A 6 26.09 3.03 -5.90
N VAL A 7 25.76 3.81 -6.94
CA VAL A 7 24.44 3.73 -7.62
C VAL A 7 24.26 2.37 -8.29
N ALA A 8 25.31 1.83 -8.92
CA ALA A 8 25.26 0.51 -9.55
C ALA A 8 25.11 -0.59 -8.50
N GLU A 9 25.77 -0.46 -7.35
CA GLU A 9 25.66 -1.42 -6.26
C GLU A 9 24.28 -1.39 -5.59
N VAL A 10 23.72 -0.20 -5.33
CA VAL A 10 22.34 -0.07 -4.84
C VAL A 10 21.34 -0.67 -5.82
N LYS A 11 21.50 -0.43 -7.13
CA LYS A 11 20.66 -1.07 -8.16
C LYS A 11 20.77 -2.60 -8.14
N ARG A 12 21.95 -3.15 -7.84
CA ARG A 12 22.17 -4.60 -7.69
C ARG A 12 21.46 -5.13 -6.45
N LEU A 13 21.57 -4.43 -5.32
CA LEU A 13 20.98 -4.82 -4.04
C LEU A 13 19.44 -4.77 -4.05
N LEU A 14 18.86 -3.76 -4.71
CA LEU A 14 17.40 -3.54 -4.78
C LEU A 14 16.72 -4.25 -5.97
N ASN A 15 17.44 -5.13 -6.67
CA ASN A 15 16.87 -5.88 -7.78
C ASN A 15 16.01 -7.04 -7.27
N SER A 16 14.70 -6.98 -7.54
CA SER A 16 13.72 -7.99 -7.17
C SER A 16 13.22 -8.83 -8.35
N SER A 17 13.75 -8.64 -9.55
CA SER A 17 13.24 -9.25 -10.80
C SER A 17 14.03 -10.44 -11.31
N LYS A 18 15.14 -10.76 -10.65
CA LYS A 18 16.00 -11.90 -11.01
C LYS A 18 15.96 -12.96 -9.92
N PRO A 19 16.05 -14.25 -10.28
CA PRO A 19 16.13 -15.32 -9.29
C PRO A 19 17.32 -15.14 -8.34
N VAL A 20 17.12 -15.47 -7.07
CA VAL A 20 18.18 -15.42 -6.06
C VAL A 20 19.10 -16.62 -6.19
N LYS A 21 20.41 -16.43 -5.98
CA LYS A 21 21.37 -17.55 -6.00
C LYS A 21 21.30 -18.30 -4.66
N ILE A 22 21.12 -19.62 -4.73
CA ILE A 22 21.14 -20.52 -3.58
C ILE A 22 22.47 -21.28 -3.61
N ALA A 23 23.31 -21.04 -2.62
CA ALA A 23 24.65 -21.63 -2.52
C ALA A 23 24.75 -22.55 -1.28
N ILE A 24 23.93 -23.60 -1.27
CA ILE A 24 23.95 -24.65 -0.24
C ILE A 24 24.58 -25.89 -0.85
N VAL A 25 25.45 -26.54 -0.08
CA VAL A 25 26.13 -27.78 -0.45
C VAL A 25 25.41 -28.94 0.22
N GLN A 26 25.02 -29.94 -0.56
CA GLN A 26 24.43 -31.17 -0.04
C GLN A 26 25.47 -31.93 0.77
N ARG A 27 25.13 -32.28 2.02
CA ARG A 27 25.99 -33.10 2.87
C ARG A 27 25.84 -34.57 2.46
N PRO A 28 26.88 -35.41 2.60
CA PRO A 28 26.81 -36.83 2.22
C PRO A 28 25.72 -37.63 2.94
N GLU A 29 25.31 -37.17 4.13
CA GLU A 29 24.32 -37.82 5.00
C GLU A 29 22.87 -37.42 4.67
N VAL A 30 22.66 -36.42 3.81
CA VAL A 30 21.34 -35.82 3.54
C VAL A 30 20.79 -36.38 2.23
N SER A 31 19.56 -36.90 2.28
CA SER A 31 18.88 -37.41 1.09
C SER A 31 18.57 -36.29 0.08
N ASP A 32 18.35 -36.65 -1.18
CA ASP A 32 18.00 -35.66 -2.21
C ASP A 32 16.70 -34.91 -1.89
N HIS A 33 15.74 -35.60 -1.26
CA HIS A 33 14.47 -35.01 -0.85
C HIS A 33 14.65 -33.98 0.28
N GLU A 34 15.36 -34.36 1.35
CA GLU A 34 15.68 -33.45 2.46
C GLU A 34 16.52 -32.25 1.99
N PHE A 35 17.39 -32.46 1.00
CA PHE A 35 18.19 -31.38 0.42
C PHE A 35 17.33 -30.40 -0.38
N ILE A 36 16.32 -30.86 -1.12
CA ILE A 36 15.35 -29.99 -1.81
C ILE A 36 14.61 -29.14 -0.78
N GLU A 37 14.09 -29.74 0.30
CA GLU A 37 13.42 -28.99 1.37
C GLU A 37 14.36 -27.97 2.05
N GLU A 38 15.63 -28.32 2.26
CA GLU A 38 16.63 -27.40 2.81
C GLU A 38 16.84 -26.19 1.87
N GLN A 39 16.91 -26.42 0.56
CA GLN A 39 16.99 -25.37 -0.45
C GLN A 39 15.74 -24.48 -0.46
N GLU A 40 14.55 -25.06 -0.36
CA GLU A 40 13.30 -24.31 -0.33
C GLU A 40 13.14 -23.49 0.94
N ARG A 41 13.49 -24.05 2.10
CA ARG A 41 13.48 -23.31 3.38
C ARG A 41 14.43 -22.12 3.34
N HIS A 42 15.60 -22.29 2.73
CA HIS A 42 16.53 -21.18 2.52
C HIS A 42 16.00 -20.16 1.50
N LEU A 43 15.40 -20.63 0.40
CA LEU A 43 14.74 -19.76 -0.58
C LEU A 43 13.64 -18.93 0.08
N HIS A 44 12.81 -19.54 0.94
CA HIS A 44 11.74 -18.85 1.64
C HIS A 44 12.27 -17.67 2.48
N ALA A 45 13.35 -17.87 3.24
CA ALA A 45 14.00 -16.79 3.98
C ALA A 45 14.54 -15.69 3.06
N LEU A 46 15.11 -16.05 1.90
CA LEU A 46 15.54 -15.08 0.89
C LEU A 46 14.35 -14.34 0.26
N CYS A 47 13.23 -15.01 0.06
CA CYS A 47 11.99 -14.43 -0.45
C CYS A 47 11.42 -13.41 0.54
N SER A 48 11.47 -13.64 1.85
CA SER A 48 11.09 -12.63 2.86
C SER A 48 11.85 -11.32 2.67
N ARG A 49 13.17 -11.39 2.39
CA ARG A 49 13.95 -10.20 2.02
C ARG A 49 13.52 -9.62 0.68
N THR A 50 13.39 -10.45 -0.36
CA THR A 50 13.02 -10.01 -1.72
C THR A 50 11.68 -9.28 -1.75
N MET A 51 10.72 -9.73 -0.94
CA MET A 51 9.39 -9.12 -0.79
C MET A 51 9.43 -7.69 -0.20
N ALA A 52 10.48 -7.35 0.56
CA ALA A 52 10.67 -6.00 1.11
C ALA A 52 11.41 -5.04 0.16
N LEU A 53 12.13 -5.56 -0.84
CA LEU A 53 12.93 -4.74 -1.77
C LEU A 53 12.12 -3.71 -2.58
N PRO A 54 10.87 -3.99 -3.04
CA PRO A 54 10.10 -3.02 -3.80
C PRO A 54 9.93 -1.66 -3.11
N VAL A 55 9.73 -1.63 -1.79
CA VAL A 55 9.56 -0.38 -1.04
C VAL A 55 10.80 0.51 -1.18
N ALA A 56 11.99 -0.05 -0.92
CA ALA A 56 13.25 0.67 -1.07
C ALA A 56 13.57 1.01 -2.53
N ARG A 57 13.19 0.14 -3.48
CA ARG A 57 13.32 0.41 -4.93
C ARG A 57 12.49 1.63 -5.35
N GLY A 58 11.28 1.76 -4.82
CA GLY A 58 10.42 2.92 -5.05
C GLY A 58 11.06 4.22 -4.56
N MET A 59 11.63 4.21 -3.35
CA MET A 59 12.36 5.37 -2.80
C MET A 59 13.59 5.73 -3.64
N PHE A 60 14.37 4.73 -4.05
CA PHE A 60 15.59 4.93 -4.82
C PHE A 60 15.35 5.52 -6.21
N THR A 61 14.21 5.18 -6.84
CA THR A 61 13.87 5.60 -8.21
C THR A 61 12.74 6.62 -8.27
N LEU A 62 12.41 7.25 -7.13
CA LEU A 62 11.34 8.23 -6.98
C LEU A 62 11.50 9.39 -7.98
N ARG A 63 10.47 9.62 -8.80
CA ARG A 63 10.37 10.75 -9.74
C ARG A 63 11.56 10.87 -10.70
N THR A 64 12.03 9.74 -11.22
CA THR A 64 13.20 9.66 -12.12
C THR A 64 12.85 9.51 -13.61
N SER A 65 11.56 9.38 -13.96
CA SER A 65 11.12 9.02 -15.31
C SER A 65 9.89 9.80 -15.74
N THR A 66 9.82 10.17 -17.03
CA THR A 66 8.60 10.66 -17.69
C THR A 66 8.11 9.59 -18.66
N PRO A 67 6.94 8.98 -18.44
CA PRO A 67 6.46 7.89 -19.29
C PRO A 67 6.07 8.39 -20.68
N ILE A 68 6.17 7.49 -21.67
CA ILE A 68 5.61 7.71 -23.00
C ILE A 68 4.16 7.23 -22.96
N VAL A 69 3.21 8.12 -23.18
CA VAL A 69 1.77 7.85 -22.98
C VAL A 69 1.15 6.92 -24.02
N THR A 70 1.88 6.60 -25.09
CA THR A 70 1.47 5.55 -26.05
C THR A 70 1.83 4.15 -25.59
N GLU A 71 2.57 4.02 -24.48
CA GLU A 71 3.02 2.75 -23.93
C GLU A 71 2.49 2.55 -22.51
N GLN A 72 2.33 1.29 -22.12
CA GLN A 72 2.08 0.93 -20.72
C GLN A 72 3.35 1.14 -19.90
N LEU A 73 3.19 1.53 -18.64
CA LEU A 73 4.33 1.65 -17.73
C LEU A 73 4.87 0.24 -17.44
N PRO A 74 6.17 -0.04 -17.69
CA PRO A 74 6.73 -1.34 -17.39
C PRO A 74 6.88 -1.52 -15.88
N ILE A 75 6.01 -2.35 -15.29
CA ILE A 75 6.17 -2.86 -13.93
C ILE A 75 7.12 -4.05 -13.97
N PRO A 76 8.29 -3.99 -13.31
CA PRO A 76 9.26 -5.07 -13.37
C PRO A 76 8.74 -6.25 -12.55
N ARG A 77 8.73 -7.47 -13.11
CA ARG A 77 8.27 -8.68 -12.41
C ARG A 77 8.93 -8.82 -11.03
N LEU A 78 8.14 -9.19 -10.02
CA LEU A 78 8.65 -9.66 -8.73
C LEU A 78 8.98 -11.16 -8.81
N CYS A 79 10.24 -11.54 -8.61
CA CYS A 79 10.72 -12.90 -8.75
C CYS A 79 11.02 -13.52 -7.37
N LEU A 80 10.22 -14.54 -7.00
CA LEU A 80 10.38 -15.28 -5.75
C LEU A 80 10.96 -16.69 -5.97
N THR A 81 11.70 -16.88 -7.07
CA THR A 81 12.35 -18.16 -7.38
C THR A 81 13.86 -18.10 -7.12
N GLY A 82 14.45 -19.26 -6.88
CA GLY A 82 15.87 -19.45 -6.68
C GLY A 82 16.55 -20.10 -7.88
N LYS A 83 17.88 -19.95 -7.97
CA LYS A 83 18.74 -20.76 -8.83
C LYS A 83 19.86 -21.38 -8.01
N ALA A 84 19.98 -22.71 -8.06
CA ALA A 84 21.05 -23.43 -7.40
C ALA A 84 22.41 -23.09 -8.05
N ALA A 85 23.41 -22.70 -7.25
CA ALA A 85 24.67 -22.16 -7.75
C ALA A 85 25.49 -23.16 -8.60
N MET A 86 25.44 -24.46 -8.26
CA MET A 86 26.25 -25.50 -8.90
C MET A 86 25.60 -26.07 -10.17
N ARG A 87 24.27 -26.25 -10.16
CA ARG A 87 23.53 -26.94 -11.24
C ARG A 87 22.71 -25.99 -12.12
N GLY A 88 22.53 -24.74 -11.70
CA GLY A 88 21.70 -23.76 -12.41
C GLY A 88 20.21 -24.07 -12.40
N THR A 89 19.77 -25.10 -11.69
CA THR A 89 18.39 -25.54 -11.57
C THR A 89 17.55 -24.48 -10.85
N THR A 90 16.32 -24.28 -11.34
CA THR A 90 15.35 -23.39 -10.67
C THR A 90 14.82 -24.10 -9.43
N VAL A 91 14.76 -23.37 -8.32
CA VAL A 91 14.15 -23.80 -7.06
C VAL A 91 12.91 -22.94 -6.86
N GLU A 92 11.78 -23.57 -6.57
CA GLU A 92 10.50 -22.92 -6.32
C GLU A 92 9.98 -23.38 -4.95
N LEU A 93 9.02 -22.66 -4.37
CA LEU A 93 8.47 -22.98 -3.05
C LEU A 93 7.26 -23.91 -3.22
N SER A 94 7.50 -25.17 -3.56
CA SER A 94 6.43 -26.14 -3.89
C SER A 94 6.29 -27.27 -2.88
N HIS A 95 7.32 -27.56 -2.10
CA HIS A 95 7.36 -28.67 -1.14
C HIS A 95 7.29 -28.20 0.31
N ILE A 96 7.31 -26.89 0.57
CA ILE A 96 7.09 -26.30 1.89
C ILE A 96 5.74 -25.57 1.97
N ASP A 97 5.15 -25.55 3.16
CA ASP A 97 3.93 -24.78 3.40
C ASP A 97 4.22 -23.28 3.39
N VAL A 98 3.59 -22.56 2.44
CA VAL A 98 3.64 -21.11 2.33
C VAL A 98 2.23 -20.52 2.41
N PRO A 99 2.05 -19.34 3.04
CA PRO A 99 0.75 -18.68 3.05
C PRO A 99 0.28 -18.38 1.61
N PRO A 100 -0.98 -18.66 1.26
CA PRO A 100 -1.48 -18.51 -0.11
C PRO A 100 -1.47 -17.05 -0.61
N ASN A 101 -1.51 -16.07 0.31
CA ASN A 101 -1.50 -14.64 0.03
C ASN A 101 -0.13 -13.98 0.27
N MET A 102 0.94 -14.76 0.41
CA MET A 102 2.30 -14.26 0.71
C MET A 102 2.78 -13.19 -0.28
N ASN A 103 2.38 -13.27 -1.54
CA ASN A 103 2.83 -12.36 -2.60
C ASN A 103 1.96 -11.10 -2.78
N LEU A 104 0.80 -10.98 -2.12
CA LEU A 104 -0.18 -9.91 -2.37
C LEU A 104 0.39 -8.52 -2.06
N TRP A 105 0.79 -8.25 -0.81
CA TRP A 105 1.39 -6.97 -0.43
C TRP A 105 2.73 -6.67 -1.14
N PRO A 106 3.63 -7.65 -1.34
CA PRO A 106 4.83 -7.45 -2.14
C PRO A 106 4.54 -7.01 -3.59
N LEU A 107 3.52 -7.59 -4.25
CA LEU A 107 3.07 -7.17 -5.58
C LEU A 107 2.49 -5.75 -5.55
N PHE A 108 1.69 -5.43 -4.53
CA PHE A 108 1.19 -4.07 -4.32
C PHE A 108 2.34 -3.06 -4.22
N HIS A 109 3.33 -3.32 -3.34
CA HIS A 109 4.53 -2.48 -3.22
C HIS A 109 5.34 -2.41 -4.53
N ASN A 110 5.36 -3.48 -5.32
CA ASN A 110 6.01 -3.54 -6.62
C ASN A 110 5.39 -2.57 -7.63
N GLY A 111 4.06 -2.51 -7.63
CA GLY A 111 3.26 -1.54 -8.38
C GLY A 111 3.50 -0.10 -7.91
N VAL A 112 3.44 0.15 -6.59
CA VAL A 112 3.73 1.47 -6.00
C VAL A 112 5.12 1.94 -6.44
N ALA A 113 6.13 1.08 -6.32
CA ALA A 113 7.50 1.40 -6.69
C ALA A 113 7.68 1.68 -8.19
N ALA A 114 6.90 1.04 -9.06
CA ALA A 114 6.89 1.35 -10.48
C ALA A 114 6.26 2.73 -10.74
N GLY A 115 5.08 3.00 -10.15
CA GLY A 115 4.37 4.27 -10.34
C GLY A 115 5.08 5.49 -9.74
N LEU A 116 5.78 5.32 -8.60
CA LEU A 116 6.52 6.41 -7.94
C LEU A 116 7.67 6.95 -8.80
N ARG A 117 8.12 6.19 -9.80
CA ARG A 117 9.14 6.65 -10.76
C ARG A 117 8.68 7.80 -11.63
N ILE A 118 7.37 7.94 -11.83
CA ILE A 118 6.78 8.98 -12.67
C ILE A 118 7.03 10.34 -12.03
N HIS A 119 7.56 11.28 -12.82
CA HIS A 119 7.76 12.65 -12.38
C HIS A 119 6.40 13.37 -12.20
N PRO A 120 6.22 14.25 -11.21
CA PRO A 120 4.97 15.00 -11.02
C PRO A 120 4.62 15.89 -12.21
N ASP A 121 5.63 16.39 -12.92
CA ASP A 121 5.46 17.22 -14.13
C ASP A 121 5.27 16.40 -15.42
N ALA A 122 5.12 15.08 -15.32
CA ALA A 122 4.83 14.26 -16.50
C ALA A 122 3.48 14.68 -17.10
N SER A 123 3.53 15.17 -18.34
CA SER A 123 2.35 15.58 -19.09
C SER A 123 1.59 14.38 -19.65
N ASN A 124 0.31 14.60 -19.98
CA ASN A 124 -0.55 13.65 -20.72
C ASN A 124 -0.90 12.36 -19.97
N ILE A 125 -0.75 12.33 -18.64
CA ILE A 125 -1.29 11.25 -17.80
C ILE A 125 -2.77 11.54 -17.56
N ASP A 126 -3.62 11.03 -18.46
CA ASP A 126 -5.07 11.19 -18.43
C ASP A 126 -5.78 9.92 -17.89
N SER A 127 -7.09 10.03 -17.66
CA SER A 127 -7.90 8.89 -17.21
C SER A 127 -7.77 7.67 -18.13
N THR A 128 -7.69 7.90 -19.45
CA THR A 128 -7.58 6.84 -20.45
C THR A 128 -6.29 6.04 -20.28
N TRP A 129 -5.15 6.73 -20.12
CA TRP A 129 -3.86 6.09 -19.91
C TRP A 129 -3.81 5.34 -18.58
N ILE A 130 -4.41 5.89 -17.52
CA ILE A 130 -4.50 5.19 -16.22
C ILE A 130 -5.26 3.87 -16.36
N VAL A 131 -6.40 3.86 -17.05
CA VAL A 131 -7.21 2.66 -17.29
C VAL A 131 -6.51 1.70 -18.26
N TYR A 132 -5.78 2.20 -19.26
CA TYR A 132 -5.01 1.39 -20.21
C TYR A 132 -3.96 0.51 -19.52
N ASN A 133 -3.37 0.98 -18.42
CA ASN A 133 -2.42 0.20 -17.62
C ASN A 133 -3.07 -0.99 -16.87
N LYS A 134 -4.40 -1.01 -16.69
CA LYS A 134 -5.15 -2.11 -16.08
C LYS A 134 -5.21 -3.37 -16.97
N GLN A 135 -5.34 -3.18 -18.30
CA GLN A 135 -5.87 -4.19 -19.23
C GLN A 135 -4.94 -5.37 -19.58
N GLN A 136 -3.68 -5.39 -19.14
CA GLN A 136 -2.76 -6.52 -19.41
C GLN A 136 -2.33 -7.28 -18.14
N GLN A 137 -2.79 -6.87 -16.96
CA GLN A 137 -2.27 -7.35 -15.68
C GLN A 137 -3.11 -8.48 -15.06
N GLY A 138 -3.35 -9.60 -15.76
CA GLY A 138 -4.09 -10.82 -15.33
C GLY A 138 -4.19 -11.11 -13.82
N GLU A 139 -3.55 -12.15 -13.26
CA GLU A 139 -3.41 -12.33 -11.79
C GLU A 139 -2.58 -11.21 -11.12
N PHE A 140 -2.29 -10.11 -11.84
CA PHE A 140 -1.42 -8.99 -11.49
C PHE A 140 -2.20 -7.70 -11.16
N GLY A 141 -3.53 -7.74 -11.05
CA GLY A 141 -4.34 -6.57 -10.69
C GLY A 141 -3.95 -5.91 -9.36
N ILE A 142 -3.25 -6.63 -8.50
CA ILE A 142 -2.67 -6.10 -7.25
C ILE A 142 -1.53 -5.10 -7.52
N GLU A 143 -0.71 -5.33 -8.55
CA GLU A 143 0.32 -4.37 -8.94
C GLU A 143 -0.31 -3.08 -9.47
N HIS A 144 -1.39 -3.19 -10.25
CA HIS A 144 -2.18 -2.04 -10.69
C HIS A 144 -2.74 -1.25 -9.50
N SER A 145 -3.21 -1.94 -8.47
CA SER A 145 -3.71 -1.30 -7.24
C SER A 145 -2.63 -0.43 -6.57
N GLY A 146 -1.41 -0.95 -6.47
CA GLY A 146 -0.27 -0.18 -5.97
C GLY A 146 0.14 0.96 -6.90
N PHE A 147 0.08 0.74 -8.21
CA PHE A 147 0.33 1.77 -9.21
C PHE A 147 -0.65 2.95 -9.06
N LEU A 148 -1.95 2.70 -8.84
CA LEU A 148 -2.96 3.75 -8.58
C LEU A 148 -2.59 4.59 -7.35
N MET A 149 -2.18 3.96 -6.25
CA MET A 149 -1.72 4.67 -5.06
C MET A 149 -0.55 5.61 -5.37
N ALA A 150 0.44 5.12 -6.12
CA ALA A 150 1.61 5.91 -6.50
C ALA A 150 1.28 7.10 -7.41
N LEU A 151 0.32 6.94 -8.34
CA LEU A 151 -0.18 8.06 -9.14
C LEU A 151 -0.83 9.14 -8.27
N GLY A 152 -1.57 8.73 -7.23
CA GLY A 152 -2.14 9.65 -6.26
C GLY A 152 -1.09 10.41 -5.45
N LEU A 153 -0.07 9.71 -4.95
CA LEU A 153 1.08 10.33 -4.26
C LEU A 153 1.88 11.29 -5.14
N ASN A 154 1.87 11.08 -6.45
CA ASN A 154 2.48 11.99 -7.43
C ASN A 154 1.53 13.09 -7.92
N GLY A 155 0.26 13.09 -7.50
CA GLY A 155 -0.75 14.09 -7.86
C GLY A 155 -1.36 13.92 -9.25
N HIS A 156 -1.15 12.79 -9.90
CA HIS A 156 -1.69 12.48 -11.23
C HIS A 156 -3.12 11.92 -11.17
N LEU A 157 -3.51 11.35 -10.03
CA LEU A 157 -4.81 10.70 -9.89
C LEU A 157 -6.00 11.68 -9.90
N LYS A 158 -5.76 12.99 -9.75
CA LYS A 158 -6.77 14.04 -9.98
C LYS A 158 -7.36 14.04 -11.39
N ASN A 159 -6.63 13.49 -12.36
CA ASN A 159 -7.05 13.40 -13.76
C ASN A 159 -7.94 12.17 -14.04
N LEU A 160 -8.16 11.30 -13.04
CA LEU A 160 -9.01 10.13 -13.17
C LEU A 160 -10.48 10.55 -13.27
N ALA A 161 -11.18 10.06 -14.28
CA ALA A 161 -12.59 10.36 -14.47
C ALA A 161 -13.43 9.74 -13.33
N PRO A 162 -14.46 10.45 -12.83
CA PRO A 162 -15.34 9.91 -11.77
C PRO A 162 -15.99 8.58 -12.14
N PHE A 163 -16.32 8.37 -13.41
CA PHE A 163 -16.86 7.10 -13.90
C PHE A 163 -15.87 5.95 -13.72
N SER A 164 -14.62 6.12 -14.14
CA SER A 164 -13.59 5.10 -13.97
C SER A 164 -13.26 4.86 -12.49
N MET A 165 -13.29 5.91 -11.66
CA MET A 165 -13.16 5.76 -10.21
C MET A 165 -14.26 4.85 -9.64
N TYR A 166 -15.51 5.05 -10.05
CA TYR A 166 -16.63 4.21 -9.64
C TYR A 166 -16.45 2.76 -10.10
N GLU A 167 -15.99 2.53 -11.33
CA GLU A 167 -15.71 1.17 -11.83
C GLU A 167 -14.68 0.44 -10.96
N TYR A 168 -13.61 1.12 -10.51
CA TYR A 168 -12.64 0.52 -9.59
C TYR A 168 -13.22 0.17 -8.22
N LEU A 169 -14.08 1.03 -7.67
CA LEU A 169 -14.68 0.84 -6.34
C LEU A 169 -15.72 -0.28 -6.33
N VAL A 170 -16.50 -0.43 -7.40
CA VAL A 170 -17.54 -1.47 -7.52
C VAL A 170 -16.98 -2.88 -7.59
N GLU A 171 -15.75 -3.06 -8.10
CA GLU A 171 -15.09 -4.36 -8.11
C GLU A 171 -14.79 -4.89 -6.69
N CYS A 172 -14.86 -4.04 -5.66
CA CYS A 172 -14.71 -4.41 -4.24
C CYS A 172 -13.42 -5.19 -3.91
N HIS A 173 -12.37 -5.04 -4.74
CA HIS A 173 -11.07 -5.61 -4.47
C HIS A 173 -10.34 -4.80 -3.39
N GLU A 174 -9.96 -5.48 -2.30
CA GLU A 174 -9.33 -4.88 -1.12
C GLU A 174 -8.14 -3.97 -1.47
N ALA A 175 -7.17 -4.52 -2.22
CA ALA A 175 -5.95 -3.81 -2.58
C ALA A 175 -6.23 -2.58 -3.45
N THR A 176 -7.16 -2.70 -4.40
CA THR A 176 -7.59 -1.59 -5.26
C THR A 176 -8.18 -0.47 -4.43
N ASN A 177 -9.10 -0.80 -3.51
CA ASN A 177 -9.73 0.17 -2.61
C ASN A 177 -8.69 0.85 -1.70
N VAL A 178 -7.77 0.10 -1.10
CA VAL A 178 -6.67 0.67 -0.30
C VAL A 178 -5.84 1.64 -1.13
N GLY A 179 -5.39 1.23 -2.31
CA GLY A 179 -4.55 2.05 -3.17
C GLY A 179 -5.24 3.30 -3.69
N LEU A 180 -6.50 3.16 -4.10
CA LEU A 180 -7.31 4.25 -4.64
C LEU A 180 -7.66 5.27 -3.55
N LEU A 181 -8.15 4.83 -2.38
CA LEU A 181 -8.53 5.73 -1.29
C LEU A 181 -7.32 6.52 -0.76
N LEU A 182 -6.17 5.86 -0.53
CA LEU A 182 -4.95 6.54 -0.10
C LEU A 182 -4.41 7.48 -1.18
N GLY A 183 -4.39 7.04 -2.44
CA GLY A 183 -3.92 7.84 -3.56
C GLY A 183 -4.76 9.10 -3.79
N LEU A 184 -6.08 8.97 -3.78
CA LEU A 184 -7.00 10.10 -3.94
C LEU A 184 -6.90 11.05 -2.73
N SER A 185 -6.88 10.52 -1.52
CA SER A 185 -6.74 11.35 -0.31
C SER A 185 -5.43 12.13 -0.29
N ALA A 186 -4.32 11.53 -0.72
CA ALA A 186 -3.04 12.21 -0.86
C ALA A 186 -3.06 13.33 -1.92
N THR A 187 -3.88 13.17 -2.97
CA THR A 187 -4.07 14.19 -4.00
C THR A 187 -4.87 15.39 -3.48
N HIS A 188 -5.84 15.15 -2.60
CA HIS A 188 -6.71 16.16 -1.97
C HIS A 188 -6.23 16.56 -0.56
N ARG A 189 -4.94 16.43 -0.31
CA ARG A 189 -4.36 16.65 1.02
C ARG A 189 -4.53 18.09 1.48
N GLY A 190 -5.16 18.27 2.65
CA GLY A 190 -5.46 19.58 3.24
C GLY A 190 -6.50 20.43 2.49
N THR A 191 -7.21 19.88 1.50
CA THR A 191 -8.18 20.67 0.70
C THR A 191 -9.59 20.67 1.27
N MET A 192 -9.90 19.79 2.23
CA MET A 192 -11.27 19.59 2.75
C MET A 192 -12.31 19.31 1.65
N ASP A 193 -11.92 18.54 0.62
CA ASP A 193 -12.83 18.25 -0.49
C ASP A 193 -14.05 17.44 -0.03
N VAL A 194 -15.24 17.98 -0.29
CA VAL A 194 -16.52 17.40 0.17
C VAL A 194 -16.83 16.09 -0.53
N SER A 195 -16.47 15.95 -1.82
CA SER A 195 -16.71 14.72 -2.58
C SER A 195 -15.83 13.59 -2.06
N MET A 196 -14.57 13.89 -1.77
CA MET A 196 -13.65 12.94 -1.14
C MET A 196 -14.07 12.56 0.28
N THR A 197 -14.53 13.52 1.07
CA THR A 197 -15.05 13.25 2.42
C THR A 197 -16.25 12.32 2.37
N LYS A 198 -17.18 12.54 1.43
CA LYS A 198 -18.32 11.64 1.22
C LYS A 198 -17.86 10.24 0.84
N LEU A 199 -16.92 10.11 -0.10
CA LEU A 199 -16.37 8.81 -0.50
C LEU A 199 -15.75 8.08 0.71
N LEU A 200 -14.89 8.75 1.47
CA LEU A 200 -14.22 8.15 2.63
C LEU A 200 -15.20 7.81 3.76
N SER A 201 -16.24 8.61 3.96
CA SER A 201 -17.27 8.37 4.99
C SER A 201 -18.06 7.08 4.75
N LEU A 202 -18.14 6.58 3.51
CA LEU A 202 -18.75 5.27 3.22
C LEU A 202 -17.97 4.10 3.84
N HIS A 203 -16.71 4.32 4.21
CA HIS A 203 -15.80 3.31 4.73
C HIS A 203 -15.49 3.49 6.22
N VAL A 204 -16.05 4.51 6.87
CA VAL A 204 -15.83 4.84 8.30
C VAL A 204 -17.18 5.02 8.98
N GLU A 205 -17.56 4.09 9.85
CA GLU A 205 -18.89 4.03 10.46
C GLU A 205 -19.27 5.30 11.24
N THR A 206 -18.35 5.90 11.99
CA THR A 206 -18.66 7.12 12.77
C THR A 206 -18.97 8.34 11.90
N LEU A 207 -18.63 8.31 10.61
CA LEU A 207 -18.91 9.39 9.66
C LEU A 207 -20.20 9.14 8.86
N LEU A 208 -20.79 7.95 8.97
CA LEU A 208 -22.06 7.64 8.31
C LEU A 208 -23.24 8.32 9.04
N PRO A 209 -24.25 8.80 8.29
CA PRO A 209 -25.52 9.19 8.89
C PRO A 209 -26.13 8.03 9.70
N PRO A 210 -26.80 8.31 10.84
CA PRO A 210 -27.39 7.28 11.70
C PRO A 210 -28.51 6.45 11.03
N THR A 211 -28.99 6.88 9.85
CA THR A 211 -29.99 6.18 9.04
C THR A 211 -29.39 5.28 7.96
N SER A 212 -28.06 5.23 7.84
CA SER A 212 -27.37 4.45 6.81
C SER A 212 -27.32 2.96 7.16
N ILE A 213 -27.32 2.12 6.12
CA ILE A 213 -27.13 0.68 6.25
C ILE A 213 -25.67 0.42 6.64
N GLU A 214 -25.43 -0.43 7.64
CA GLU A 214 -24.09 -0.92 7.98
C GLU A 214 -23.49 -1.64 6.75
N LEU A 215 -22.41 -1.09 6.21
CA LEU A 215 -21.69 -1.68 5.10
C LEU A 215 -20.62 -2.63 5.65
N ASN A 216 -20.61 -3.87 5.15
CA ASN A 216 -19.56 -4.84 5.50
C ASN A 216 -18.27 -4.49 4.73
N VAL A 217 -17.46 -3.59 5.30
CA VAL A 217 -16.20 -3.11 4.71
C VAL A 217 -15.02 -3.83 5.36
N GLN A 218 -14.10 -4.34 4.53
CA GLN A 218 -12.88 -5.02 4.99
C GLN A 218 -11.99 -4.08 5.82
N GLN A 219 -11.37 -4.62 6.88
CA GLN A 219 -10.59 -3.87 7.86
C GLN A 219 -9.50 -2.98 7.23
N ASN A 220 -8.71 -3.52 6.30
CA ASN A 220 -7.63 -2.75 5.66
C ASN A 220 -8.13 -1.55 4.86
N VAL A 221 -9.33 -1.65 4.27
CA VAL A 221 -9.98 -0.54 3.57
C VAL A 221 -10.44 0.53 4.55
N GLN A 222 -10.96 0.15 5.72
CA GLN A 222 -11.33 1.11 6.77
C GLN A 222 -10.11 1.84 7.33
N VAL A 223 -9.00 1.13 7.57
CA VAL A 223 -7.71 1.71 7.99
C VAL A 223 -7.19 2.71 6.96
N ALA A 224 -7.24 2.34 5.67
CA ALA A 224 -6.88 3.23 4.56
C ALA A 224 -7.79 4.47 4.49
N ALA A 225 -9.10 4.30 4.70
CA ALA A 225 -10.07 5.39 4.71
C ALA A 225 -9.84 6.36 5.88
N LEU A 226 -9.58 5.85 7.09
CA LEU A 226 -9.23 6.68 8.26
C LEU A 226 -8.00 7.54 8.00
N MET A 227 -6.93 6.92 7.50
CA MET A 227 -5.73 7.66 7.10
C MET A 227 -6.04 8.68 6.00
N GLY A 228 -6.90 8.31 5.05
CA GLY A 228 -7.38 9.20 4.00
C GLY A 228 -8.11 10.44 4.53
N VAL A 229 -9.00 10.28 5.52
CA VAL A 229 -9.65 11.40 6.21
C VAL A 229 -8.61 12.31 6.85
N GLY A 230 -7.61 11.75 7.53
CA GLY A 230 -6.49 12.49 8.09
C GLY A 230 -5.73 13.34 7.06
N LEU A 231 -5.44 12.76 5.88
CA LEU A 231 -4.76 13.47 4.79
C LEU A 231 -5.63 14.60 4.22
N VAL A 232 -6.91 14.35 3.92
CA VAL A 232 -7.80 15.36 3.34
C VAL A 232 -8.00 16.57 4.27
N TYR A 233 -8.02 16.31 5.58
CA TYR A 233 -8.20 17.32 6.62
C TYR A 233 -6.90 17.77 7.29
N GLU A 234 -5.73 17.47 6.73
CA GLU A 234 -4.43 17.80 7.30
C GLU A 234 -4.31 19.31 7.62
N GLY A 235 -4.00 19.64 8.88
CA GLY A 235 -3.79 21.02 9.34
C GLY A 235 -5.05 21.90 9.41
N THR A 236 -6.24 21.33 9.22
CA THR A 236 -7.51 22.09 9.19
C THR A 236 -8.11 22.31 10.58
N ALA A 237 -7.78 21.46 11.56
CA ALA A 237 -8.41 21.43 12.88
C ALA A 237 -9.95 21.36 12.83
N HIS A 238 -10.51 20.61 11.86
CA HIS A 238 -11.96 20.50 11.72
C HIS A 238 -12.60 19.72 12.88
N ARG A 239 -13.29 20.45 13.77
CA ARG A 239 -13.85 19.96 15.04
C ARG A 239 -14.60 18.62 14.93
N HIS A 240 -15.57 18.52 14.02
CA HIS A 240 -16.36 17.29 13.87
C HIS A 240 -15.50 16.07 13.51
N ILE A 241 -14.52 16.26 12.61
CA ILE A 241 -13.65 15.17 12.14
C ILE A 241 -12.68 14.76 13.25
N SER A 242 -12.12 15.73 13.99
CA SER A 242 -11.26 15.45 15.13
C SER A 242 -11.99 14.65 16.23
N HIS A 243 -13.24 14.99 16.55
CA HIS A 243 -14.03 14.22 17.52
C HIS A 243 -14.42 12.83 17.00
N ALA A 244 -14.77 12.71 15.72
CA ALA A 244 -15.05 11.41 15.11
C ALA A 244 -13.82 10.50 15.18
N LEU A 245 -12.64 10.97 14.72
CA LEU A 245 -11.39 10.22 14.79
C LEU A 245 -10.99 9.87 16.23
N MET A 246 -11.25 10.76 17.20
CA MET A 246 -11.03 10.46 18.62
C MET A 246 -11.86 9.26 19.08
N SER A 247 -13.14 9.20 18.69
CA SER A 247 -14.01 8.08 19.05
C SER A 247 -13.56 6.75 18.41
N GLU A 248 -12.89 6.82 17.26
CA GLU A 248 -12.36 5.65 16.56
C GLU A 248 -11.08 5.08 17.21
N ILE A 249 -10.28 5.89 17.91
CA ILE A 249 -9.08 5.42 18.63
C ILE A 249 -9.46 4.40 19.70
N GLY A 250 -10.51 4.69 20.46
CA GLY A 250 -11.02 3.86 21.55
C GLY A 250 -12.15 2.91 21.15
N ARG A 251 -12.35 2.65 19.85
CA ARG A 251 -13.50 1.87 19.34
C ARG A 251 -13.56 0.47 19.99
N PRO A 252 -14.67 0.07 20.65
CA PRO A 252 -14.81 -1.27 21.20
C PRO A 252 -14.91 -2.34 20.09
N PRO A 253 -14.64 -3.62 20.39
CA PRO A 253 -14.70 -4.71 19.40
C PRO A 253 -16.11 -4.98 18.83
N GLY A 254 -17.13 -4.32 19.37
CA GLY A 254 -18.53 -4.42 18.94
C GLY A 254 -19.20 -5.73 19.37
N PRO A 255 -20.53 -5.83 19.18
CA PRO A 255 -21.25 -7.08 19.36
C PRO A 255 -20.77 -8.13 18.33
N GLU A 256 -20.82 -9.41 18.70
CA GLU A 256 -20.43 -10.55 17.84
C GLU A 256 -18.97 -10.56 17.38
N MET A 257 -18.08 -9.80 18.03
CA MET A 257 -16.64 -9.82 17.74
C MET A 257 -16.31 -9.38 16.30
N LYS A 258 -17.19 -8.59 15.66
CA LYS A 258 -17.04 -8.15 14.25
C LYS A 258 -15.76 -7.34 14.01
N ASN A 259 -15.33 -6.53 14.98
CA ASN A 259 -14.16 -5.65 14.86
C ASN A 259 -12.95 -6.19 15.63
N CYS A 260 -12.72 -7.50 15.64
CA CYS A 260 -11.67 -8.11 16.46
C CYS A 260 -10.31 -8.25 15.78
N VAL A 261 -10.26 -8.16 14.46
CA VAL A 261 -9.05 -8.37 13.66
C VAL A 261 -8.29 -7.05 13.50
N ASP A 262 -6.98 -7.07 13.74
CA ASP A 262 -6.04 -5.95 13.52
C ASP A 262 -6.52 -4.59 14.09
N ARG A 263 -7.02 -4.61 15.32
CA ARG A 263 -7.53 -3.41 16.01
C ARG A 263 -6.44 -2.38 16.28
N GLU A 264 -5.22 -2.86 16.51
CA GLU A 264 -4.04 -2.04 16.73
C GLU A 264 -3.74 -1.19 15.49
N SER A 265 -3.85 -1.76 14.29
CA SER A 265 -3.68 -1.04 13.02
C SER A 265 -4.72 0.06 12.84
N TYR A 266 -5.96 -0.22 13.21
CA TYR A 266 -7.06 0.75 13.15
C TYR A 266 -6.89 1.91 14.14
N SER A 267 -6.62 1.59 15.41
CA SER A 267 -6.40 2.59 16.46
C SER A 267 -5.18 3.46 16.14
N LEU A 268 -4.08 2.86 15.64
CA LEU A 268 -2.91 3.59 15.19
C LEU A 268 -3.23 4.53 14.02
N ALA A 269 -3.97 4.06 13.02
CA ALA A 269 -4.36 4.90 11.88
C ALA A 269 -5.30 6.04 12.30
N ALA A 270 -6.25 5.80 13.20
CA ALA A 270 -7.11 6.84 13.77
C ALA A 270 -6.29 7.90 14.54
N GLY A 271 -5.33 7.47 15.35
CA GLY A 271 -4.42 8.36 16.08
C GLY A 271 -3.54 9.20 15.17
N LEU A 272 -2.94 8.59 14.14
CA LEU A 272 -2.15 9.29 13.13
C LEU A 272 -3.01 10.27 12.33
N ALA A 273 -4.20 9.85 11.89
CA ALA A 273 -5.15 10.70 11.17
C ALA A 273 -5.56 11.90 12.04
N LEU A 274 -5.90 11.68 13.31
CA LEU A 274 -6.22 12.76 14.25
C LEU A 274 -5.04 13.74 14.37
N GLY A 275 -3.82 13.22 14.53
CA GLY A 275 -2.59 14.01 14.57
C GLY A 275 -2.37 14.86 13.32
N LEU A 276 -2.69 14.33 12.13
CA LEU A 276 -2.65 15.09 10.88
C LEU A 276 -3.70 16.21 10.86
N VAL A 277 -4.93 15.96 11.33
CA VAL A 277 -5.99 16.96 11.34
C VAL A 277 -5.65 18.15 12.26
N VAL A 278 -5.11 17.88 13.44
CA VAL A 278 -4.77 18.91 14.44
C VAL A 278 -3.30 19.36 14.36
N LEU A 279 -2.60 19.02 13.28
CA LEU A 279 -1.15 19.18 13.13
C LEU A 279 -0.67 20.59 13.48
N GLY A 280 0.12 20.70 14.55
CA GLY A 280 0.76 21.96 14.98
C GLY A 280 -0.19 23.03 15.53
N LYS A 281 -1.46 22.71 15.83
CA LYS A 281 -2.46 23.70 16.27
C LYS A 281 -2.48 23.96 17.78
N GLY A 282 -2.01 23.01 18.59
CA GLY A 282 -1.96 23.15 20.05
C GLY A 282 -3.34 23.22 20.73
N GLY A 283 -3.39 23.75 21.96
CA GLY A 283 -4.58 23.79 22.81
C GLY A 283 -5.56 24.92 22.49
N GLY A 284 -6.07 24.99 21.26
CA GLY A 284 -7.17 25.90 20.91
C GLY A 284 -8.46 25.57 21.69
N ALA A 285 -9.28 26.57 21.99
CA ALA A 285 -10.50 26.42 22.81
C ALA A 285 -11.48 25.35 22.27
N ASP A 286 -11.54 25.16 20.95
CA ASP A 286 -12.40 24.17 20.30
C ASP A 286 -11.89 22.71 20.38
N LEU A 287 -10.63 22.50 20.79
CA LEU A 287 -9.97 21.19 20.85
C LEU A 287 -9.48 20.84 22.26
N ALA A 288 -9.91 21.60 23.28
CA ALA A 288 -9.37 21.51 24.64
C ALA A 288 -9.53 20.13 25.30
N SER A 289 -10.56 19.35 24.92
CA SER A 289 -10.80 18.01 25.48
C SER A 289 -9.95 16.89 24.85
N ILE A 290 -9.28 17.18 23.73
CA ILE A 290 -8.52 16.18 22.97
C ILE A 290 -7.30 15.68 23.76
N PRO A 291 -6.45 16.55 24.34
CA PRO A 291 -5.29 16.10 25.11
C PRO A 291 -5.66 15.22 26.31
N ASP A 292 -6.71 15.58 27.04
CA ASP A 292 -7.18 14.81 28.21
C ASP A 292 -7.66 13.41 27.80
N THR A 293 -8.40 13.33 26.69
CA THR A 293 -8.88 12.04 26.16
C THR A 293 -7.73 11.17 25.65
N LEU A 294 -6.75 11.76 24.97
CA LEU A 294 -5.54 11.03 24.53
C LEU A 294 -4.71 10.54 25.72
N HIS A 295 -4.61 11.33 26.78
CA HIS A 295 -3.92 10.91 27.99
C HIS A 295 -4.60 9.70 28.64
N TYR A 296 -5.93 9.62 28.60
CA TYR A 296 -6.67 8.45 29.08
C TYR A 296 -6.46 7.19 28.22
N TYR A 297 -6.18 7.35 26.92
CA TYR A 297 -5.89 6.23 26.02
C TYR A 297 -4.44 5.74 26.06
N MET A 298 -3.52 6.49 26.66
CA MET A 298 -2.09 6.15 26.81
C MET A 298 -1.83 5.33 28.08
#